data_AF-A0AAD9Q3F1-F1
#
_entry.id   AF-A0AAD9Q3F1-F1
#
_cell.length_a   1.000
_cell.length_b   1.000
_cell.length_c   1.000
_cell.angle_alpha   90.00
_cell.angle_beta   90.00
_cell.angle_gamma   90.00
#
_symmetry.space_group_name_H-M   'P 1'
#
loop_
_entity.id
_entity.type
_entity.pdbx_description
1 polymer ?
#
loop_
_entity_poly.entity_id
_entity_poly.type
_entity_poly.pdbx_seq_one_letter_code
_entity_poly.pdbx_strand_id
1 'polypeptide(L)'
;MYFPVTLSGVFMGSCLFEESTISDSFLLEAFLSYIGKDEAETLRKCTEGELDANDDEVLEVLSSYKCYKNPTKENVKLIITQLAHQGLVQKPKYISNCWKPIISSLKSFSQFKTLDCMKEVYETKKPTTRKVVKLLSASPQNEAERTSFDHLKRYIKSLGEVALKAFLQFKTGSDVIAVTKIARTCGPVLEVPTTYQSYNELSEEFENLISNKEAWSLTMV
;
A
#
# COMPACT_ATOMS: atom_id res chain seq x y z
N MET A 1 -13.08 -1.19 -10.42
CA MET A 1 -12.21 -2.38 -10.57
C MET A 1 -11.26 -2.45 -9.39
N TYR A 2 -11.27 -3.58 -8.70
CA TYR A 2 -10.28 -3.96 -7.69
C TYR A 2 -8.99 -4.39 -8.37
N PHE A 3 -7.84 -4.01 -7.80
CA PHE A 3 -6.53 -4.49 -8.24
C PHE A 3 -5.65 -4.68 -7.00
N PRO A 4 -4.96 -5.83 -6.85
CA PRO A 4 -4.30 -6.21 -5.60
C PRO A 4 -2.98 -5.46 -5.41
N VAL A 5 -3.05 -4.18 -5.02
CA VAL A 5 -1.85 -3.34 -4.79
C VAL A 5 -1.04 -3.75 -3.56
N THR A 6 -1.50 -4.75 -2.81
CA THR A 6 -0.75 -5.41 -1.73
C THR A 6 0.34 -6.35 -2.26
N LEU A 7 0.18 -6.87 -3.48
CA LEU A 7 1.23 -7.62 -4.16
C LEU A 7 2.29 -6.64 -4.67
N SER A 8 3.57 -7.02 -4.57
CA SER A 8 4.67 -6.20 -5.10
C SER A 8 4.43 -5.81 -6.56
N GLY A 9 4.58 -4.52 -6.86
CA GLY A 9 4.49 -4.01 -8.23
C GLY A 9 5.55 -4.62 -9.14
N VAL A 10 6.72 -4.98 -8.59
CA VAL A 10 7.76 -5.71 -9.33
C VAL A 10 7.27 -7.10 -9.73
N PHE A 11 6.62 -7.83 -8.83
CA PHE A 11 6.08 -9.15 -9.11
C PHE A 11 4.99 -9.09 -10.18
N MET A 12 4.03 -8.16 -10.06
CA MET A 12 3.00 -7.97 -11.09
C MET A 12 3.62 -7.53 -12.42
N GLY A 13 4.64 -6.68 -12.36
CA GLY A 13 5.43 -6.24 -13.49
C GLY A 13 6.13 -7.41 -14.19
N SER A 14 6.74 -8.34 -13.46
CA SER A 14 7.42 -9.51 -14.03
C SER A 14 6.45 -10.53 -14.62
N CYS A 15 5.22 -10.59 -14.09
CA CYS A 15 4.17 -11.44 -14.66
C CYS A 15 3.62 -10.88 -15.98
N LEU A 16 3.48 -9.56 -16.09
CA LEU A 16 2.91 -8.91 -17.27
C LEU A 16 3.96 -8.58 -18.32
N PHE A 17 5.09 -8.00 -17.94
CA PHE A 17 6.08 -7.44 -18.85
C PHE A 17 7.37 -8.27 -18.90
N GLU A 18 8.28 -7.89 -19.79
CA GLU A 18 9.60 -8.50 -19.81
C GLU A 18 10.42 -8.00 -18.63
N GLU A 19 11.27 -8.87 -18.09
CA GLU A 19 12.08 -8.58 -16.92
C GLU A 19 13.04 -7.40 -17.15
N SER A 20 13.52 -7.24 -18.39
CA SER A 20 14.34 -6.12 -18.86
C SER A 20 13.66 -4.75 -18.72
N THR A 21 12.33 -4.70 -18.58
CA THR A 21 11.59 -3.44 -18.38
C THR A 21 11.57 -2.99 -16.92
N ILE A 22 11.96 -3.86 -15.99
CA ILE A 22 12.01 -3.56 -14.56
C ILE A 22 13.34 -2.84 -14.27
N SER A 23 13.26 -1.55 -13.93
CA SER A 23 14.45 -0.79 -13.57
C SER A 23 14.97 -1.16 -12.18
N ASP A 24 16.29 -1.05 -11.99
CA ASP A 24 16.93 -1.25 -10.67
C ASP A 24 16.34 -0.34 -9.59
N SER A 25 16.00 0.91 -9.93
CA SER A 25 15.35 1.84 -8.99
C SER A 25 14.01 1.32 -8.50
N PHE A 26 13.16 0.85 -9.41
CA PHE A 26 11.84 0.31 -9.07
C PHE A 26 11.96 -0.97 -8.24
N LEU A 27 12.93 -1.80 -8.58
CA LEU A 27 13.23 -3.03 -7.85
C LEU A 27 13.71 -2.76 -6.43
N LEU A 28 14.63 -1.80 -6.26
CA LEU A 28 15.15 -1.38 -4.96
C LEU A 28 14.05 -0.77 -4.09
N GLU A 29 13.26 0.17 -4.60
CA GLU A 29 12.15 0.79 -3.85
C GLU A 29 11.13 -0.24 -3.37
N ALA A 30 10.78 -1.20 -4.23
CA ALA A 30 9.87 -2.28 -3.88
C ALA A 30 10.45 -3.19 -2.79
N PHE A 31 11.75 -3.49 -2.85
CA PHE A 31 12.44 -4.31 -1.85
C PHE A 31 12.53 -3.61 -0.49
N LEU A 32 12.91 -2.33 -0.47
CA LEU A 32 12.93 -1.51 0.74
C LEU A 32 11.54 -1.30 1.36
N SER A 33 10.47 -1.53 0.59
CA SER A 33 9.09 -1.52 1.10
C SER A 33 8.61 -2.89 1.59
N TYR A 34 9.34 -3.96 1.27
CA TYR A 34 9.01 -5.34 1.59
C TYR A 34 9.67 -5.83 2.89
N ILE A 35 10.88 -5.35 3.17
CA ILE A 35 11.68 -5.75 4.33
C ILE A 35 11.31 -4.96 5.60
N GLY A 36 11.96 -5.27 6.74
CA GLY A 36 11.73 -4.56 7.99
C GLY A 36 12.03 -3.06 7.86
N LYS A 37 11.30 -2.20 8.59
CA LYS A 37 11.49 -0.74 8.50
C LYS A 37 12.91 -0.32 8.88
N ASP A 38 13.47 -0.94 9.92
CA ASP A 38 14.82 -0.66 10.40
C ASP A 38 15.85 -1.13 9.37
N GLU A 39 15.71 -2.35 8.84
CA GLU A 39 16.57 -2.87 7.76
C GLU A 39 16.54 -1.96 6.52
N ALA A 40 15.34 -1.50 6.12
CA ALA A 40 15.17 -0.63 4.97
C ALA A 40 15.81 0.76 5.18
N GLU A 41 15.77 1.27 6.41
CA GLU A 41 16.40 2.53 6.77
C GLU A 41 17.94 2.41 6.77
N THR A 42 18.47 1.34 7.37
CA THR A 42 19.92 1.03 7.34
C THR A 42 20.43 0.93 5.90
N LEU A 43 19.73 0.21 5.02
CA LEU A 43 20.12 0.10 3.62
C LEU A 43 19.98 1.42 2.87
N ARG A 44 18.98 2.26 3.17
CA ARG A 44 18.85 3.60 2.58
C ARG A 44 20.04 4.48 2.91
N LYS A 45 20.34 4.64 4.21
CA LYS A 45 21.49 5.40 4.70
C LYS A 45 22.80 4.93 4.07
N CYS A 46 22.99 3.63 3.96
CA CYS A 46 24.15 3.06 3.28
C CYS A 46 24.22 3.45 1.80
N THR A 47 23.10 3.32 1.06
CA THR A 47 23.07 3.69 -0.37
C THR A 47 23.20 5.19 -0.64
N GLU A 48 22.82 6.02 0.33
CA GLU A 48 22.95 7.49 0.30
C GLU A 48 24.33 7.97 0.77
N GLY A 49 25.15 7.05 1.30
CA GLY A 49 26.50 7.33 1.79
C GLY A 49 26.55 7.93 3.19
N GLU A 50 25.44 7.90 3.92
CA GLU A 50 25.35 8.30 5.33
C GLU A 50 25.91 7.22 6.28
N LEU A 51 25.88 5.96 5.85
CA LEU A 51 26.42 4.81 6.58
C LEU A 51 27.48 4.10 5.73
N ASP A 52 28.58 3.67 6.36
CA ASP A 52 29.63 2.95 5.63
C ASP A 52 29.13 1.59 5.15
N ALA A 53 29.63 1.12 4.01
CA ALA A 53 29.24 -0.18 3.48
C ALA A 53 29.62 -1.35 4.41
N ASN A 54 30.70 -1.18 5.19
CA ASN A 54 31.19 -2.16 6.17
C ASN A 54 30.68 -1.89 7.60
N ASP A 55 29.70 -1.00 7.78
CA ASP A 55 29.09 -0.79 9.08
C ASP A 55 28.41 -2.08 9.59
N ASP A 56 28.50 -2.34 10.90
CA ASP A 56 27.99 -3.58 11.51
C ASP A 56 26.49 -3.76 11.25
N GLU A 57 25.69 -2.68 11.24
CA GLU A 57 24.25 -2.76 10.95
C GLU A 57 24.01 -3.18 9.49
N VAL A 58 24.81 -2.66 8.55
CA VAL A 58 24.71 -3.04 7.13
C VAL A 58 25.10 -4.50 6.95
N LEU A 59 26.18 -4.95 7.59
CA LEU A 59 26.64 -6.33 7.53
C LEU A 59 25.62 -7.28 8.15
N GLU A 60 25.00 -6.91 9.28
CA GLU A 60 23.94 -7.68 9.91
C GLU A 60 22.75 -7.86 8.95
N VAL A 61 22.26 -6.77 8.35
CA VAL A 61 21.16 -6.85 7.36
C VAL A 61 21.57 -7.73 6.19
N LEU A 62 22.72 -7.50 5.55
CA LEU A 62 23.15 -8.31 4.41
C LEU A 62 23.28 -9.81 4.77
N SER A 63 23.76 -10.11 5.98
CA SER A 63 23.88 -11.49 6.47
C SER A 63 22.52 -12.16 6.70
N SER A 64 21.49 -11.42 7.12
CA SER A 64 20.13 -11.93 7.30
C SER A 64 19.52 -12.43 5.98
N TYR A 65 19.93 -11.82 4.86
CA TYR A 65 19.60 -12.24 3.50
C TYR A 65 20.59 -13.27 2.91
N LYS A 66 21.48 -13.83 3.73
CA LYS A 66 22.54 -14.80 3.34
C LYS A 66 23.52 -14.25 2.29
N CYS A 67 23.78 -12.95 2.34
CA CYS A 67 24.80 -12.32 1.51
C CYS A 67 26.17 -12.38 2.21
N TYR A 68 27.10 -13.14 1.65
CA TYR A 68 28.47 -13.28 2.18
C TYR A 68 29.51 -12.51 1.34
N LYS A 69 29.06 -11.61 0.46
CA LYS A 69 29.95 -10.72 -0.28
C LYS A 69 30.35 -9.57 0.63
N ASN A 70 31.63 -9.18 0.59
CA ASN A 70 32.09 -8.01 1.32
C ASN A 70 31.57 -6.74 0.62
N PRO A 71 30.69 -5.96 1.26
CA PRO A 71 30.19 -4.72 0.70
C PRO A 71 31.29 -3.66 0.66
N THR A 72 31.30 -2.87 -0.41
CA THR A 72 32.14 -1.67 -0.55
C THR A 72 31.27 -0.54 -1.08
N LYS A 73 31.75 0.70 -0.97
CA LYS A 73 31.05 1.87 -1.51
C LYS A 73 30.70 1.72 -3.00
N GLU A 74 31.55 1.03 -3.76
CA GLU A 74 31.39 0.83 -5.20
C GLU A 74 30.39 -0.29 -5.53
N ASN A 75 30.25 -1.29 -4.67
CA ASN A 75 29.48 -2.50 -4.98
C ASN A 75 28.17 -2.64 -4.17
N VAL A 76 27.99 -1.89 -3.08
CA VAL A 76 26.90 -2.12 -2.13
C VAL A 76 25.53 -1.95 -2.76
N LYS A 77 25.36 -0.95 -3.64
CA LYS A 77 24.13 -0.76 -4.40
C LYS A 77 23.82 -1.95 -5.30
N LEU A 78 24.84 -2.49 -5.98
CA LEU A 78 24.68 -3.68 -6.82
C LEU A 78 24.31 -4.91 -5.98
N ILE A 79 24.93 -5.08 -4.80
CA ILE A 79 24.61 -6.16 -3.86
C ILE A 79 23.13 -6.08 -3.46
N ILE A 80 22.66 -4.91 -3.03
CA ILE A 80 21.27 -4.71 -2.62
C ILE A 80 20.31 -4.94 -3.79
N THR A 81 20.62 -4.46 -4.99
CA THR A 81 19.82 -4.73 -6.20
C THR A 81 19.74 -6.23 -6.50
N GLN A 82 20.84 -6.98 -6.35
CA GLN A 82 20.85 -8.43 -6.53
C GLN A 82 19.98 -9.15 -5.50
N LEU A 83 20.01 -8.72 -4.23
CA LEU A 83 19.13 -9.25 -3.19
C LEU A 83 17.66 -8.95 -3.49
N ALA A 84 17.35 -7.73 -3.94
CA ALA A 84 16.02 -7.34 -4.36
C ALA A 84 15.52 -8.21 -5.53
N HIS A 85 16.37 -8.45 -6.54
CA HIS A 85 16.06 -9.32 -7.69
C HIS A 85 15.78 -10.76 -7.25
N GLN A 86 16.66 -11.31 -6.40
CA GLN A 86 16.51 -12.65 -5.86
C GLN A 86 15.20 -12.78 -5.08
N GLY A 87 14.89 -11.80 -4.22
CA GLY A 87 13.72 -11.79 -3.35
C GLY A 87 12.40 -11.65 -4.12
N LEU A 88 12.32 -10.68 -5.02
CA LEU A 88 11.06 -10.26 -5.64
C LEU A 88 10.81 -10.84 -7.03
N VAL A 89 11.83 -11.36 -7.71
CA VAL A 89 11.71 -11.88 -9.08
C VAL A 89 12.09 -13.36 -9.15
N GLN A 90 13.27 -13.75 -8.65
CA GLN A 90 13.76 -15.12 -8.80
C GLN A 90 13.01 -16.12 -7.91
N LYS A 91 12.88 -15.84 -6.60
CA LYS A 91 12.16 -16.72 -5.67
C LYS A 91 10.70 -16.97 -6.10
N PRO A 92 9.91 -15.95 -6.51
CA PRO A 92 8.54 -16.19 -6.96
C PRO A 92 8.43 -16.58 -8.45
N LYS A 93 9.53 -16.87 -9.17
CA LYS A 93 9.52 -17.10 -10.63
C LYS A 93 8.57 -18.20 -11.07
N TYR A 94 8.49 -19.29 -10.31
CA TYR A 94 7.55 -20.38 -10.60
C TYR A 94 6.09 -19.88 -10.62
N ILE A 95 5.67 -19.16 -9.56
CA ILE A 95 4.32 -18.59 -9.46
C ILE A 95 4.08 -17.56 -10.57
N SER A 96 5.07 -16.70 -10.85
CA SER A 96 5.01 -15.71 -11.92
C SER A 96 4.76 -16.37 -13.29
N ASN A 97 5.45 -17.47 -13.57
CA ASN A 97 5.27 -18.24 -14.81
C ASN A 97 3.88 -18.87 -14.91
N CYS A 98 3.31 -19.37 -13.80
CA CYS A 98 1.94 -19.89 -13.77
C CYS A 98 0.89 -18.79 -14.00
N TRP A 99 1.12 -17.59 -13.46
CA TRP A 99 0.18 -16.47 -13.55
C TRP A 99 0.21 -15.79 -14.91
N LYS A 100 1.40 -15.68 -15.52
CA LYS A 100 1.62 -15.00 -16.80
C LYS A 100 0.56 -15.32 -17.88
N PRO A 101 0.25 -16.59 -18.22
CA PRO A 101 -0.77 -16.88 -19.23
C PRO A 101 -2.18 -16.44 -18.82
N ILE A 102 -2.51 -16.47 -17.53
CA ILE A 102 -3.83 -16.12 -16.99
C ILE A 102 -4.03 -14.60 -17.05
N ILE A 103 -3.04 -13.85 -16.56
CA ILE A 103 -3.18 -12.40 -16.39
C ILE A 103 -2.76 -11.60 -17.63
N SER A 104 -2.19 -12.23 -18.66
CA SER A 104 -1.80 -11.54 -19.91
C SER A 104 -2.96 -10.83 -20.59
N SER A 105 -4.19 -11.31 -20.39
CA SER A 105 -5.42 -10.66 -20.84
C SER A 105 -5.58 -9.22 -20.34
N LEU A 106 -4.98 -8.88 -19.18
CA LEU A 106 -5.01 -7.53 -18.63
C LEU A 106 -4.38 -6.49 -19.55
N LYS A 107 -3.43 -6.88 -20.41
CA LYS A 107 -2.79 -5.97 -21.38
C LYS A 107 -3.75 -5.38 -22.41
N SER A 108 -4.95 -5.94 -22.54
CA SER A 108 -6.01 -5.37 -23.38
C SER A 108 -6.51 -4.02 -22.84
N PHE A 109 -6.40 -3.79 -21.53
CA PHE A 109 -6.80 -2.54 -20.89
C PHE A 109 -5.68 -1.50 -20.97
N SER A 110 -6.03 -0.23 -21.21
CA SER A 110 -5.04 0.86 -21.32
C SER A 110 -4.15 0.99 -20.09
N GLN A 111 -4.71 0.68 -18.91
CA GLN A 111 -4.02 0.74 -17.62
C GLN A 111 -2.87 -0.28 -17.46
N PHE A 112 -2.78 -1.30 -18.32
CA PHE A 112 -1.74 -2.33 -18.25
C PHE A 112 -0.98 -2.47 -19.58
N LYS A 113 -1.02 -1.46 -20.45
CA LYS A 113 -0.28 -1.47 -21.72
C LYS A 113 1.23 -1.38 -21.50
N THR A 114 1.66 -0.63 -20.50
CA THR A 114 3.08 -0.44 -20.15
C THR A 114 3.28 -0.61 -18.65
N LEU A 115 4.54 -0.78 -18.24
CA LEU A 115 4.91 -0.84 -16.83
C LEU A 115 4.53 0.46 -16.11
N ASP A 116 4.69 1.61 -16.75
CA ASP A 116 4.35 2.90 -16.14
C ASP A 116 2.84 3.09 -15.97
N CYS A 117 2.02 2.67 -16.94
CA CYS A 117 0.57 2.64 -16.76
C CYS A 117 0.17 1.75 -15.57
N MET A 118 0.84 0.60 -15.39
CA MET A 118 0.58 -0.27 -14.25
C MET A 118 0.99 0.41 -12.92
N LYS A 119 2.13 1.10 -12.88
CA LYS A 119 2.54 1.88 -11.70
C LYS A 119 1.51 2.97 -11.35
N GLU A 120 0.91 3.63 -12.34
CA GLU A 120 -0.20 4.56 -12.10
C GLU A 120 -1.43 3.88 -11.49
N VAL A 121 -1.73 2.62 -11.86
CA VAL A 121 -2.78 1.84 -11.19
C VAL A 121 -2.43 1.64 -9.71
N TYR A 122 -1.20 1.22 -9.41
CA TYR A 122 -0.74 1.08 -8.01
C TYR A 122 -0.93 2.37 -7.23
N GLU A 123 -0.47 3.49 -7.78
CA GLU A 123 -0.58 4.79 -7.14
C GLU A 123 -2.04 5.20 -6.95
N THR A 124 -2.87 5.13 -7.99
CA THR A 124 -4.27 5.56 -7.89
C THR A 124 -5.09 4.71 -6.92
N LYS A 125 -4.75 3.42 -6.79
CA LYS A 125 -5.48 2.45 -5.96
C LYS A 125 -4.98 2.37 -4.52
N LYS A 126 -3.71 2.71 -4.27
CA LYS A 126 -3.13 2.73 -2.90
C LYS A 126 -3.82 3.78 -2.04
N PRO A 127 -4.46 3.37 -0.92
CA PRO A 127 -5.13 4.31 -0.04
C PRO A 127 -4.11 5.20 0.69
N THR A 128 -4.44 6.48 0.78
CA THR A 128 -3.77 7.43 1.68
C THR A 128 -4.84 8.23 2.39
N THR A 129 -4.56 8.73 3.59
CA THR A 129 -5.54 9.50 4.37
C THR A 129 -6.09 10.67 3.55
N ARG A 130 -5.24 11.36 2.78
CA ARG A 130 -5.62 12.42 1.84
C ARG A 130 -6.56 11.93 0.73
N LYS A 131 -6.27 10.78 0.11
CA LYS A 131 -7.13 10.22 -0.95
C LYS A 131 -8.48 9.78 -0.37
N VAL A 132 -8.50 9.10 0.77
CA VAL A 132 -9.73 8.62 1.42
C VAL A 132 -10.62 9.78 1.86
N VAL A 133 -10.05 10.84 2.48
CA VAL A 133 -10.82 12.05 2.82
C VAL A 133 -11.45 12.70 1.59
N LYS A 134 -10.76 12.71 0.45
CA LYS A 134 -11.31 13.25 -0.82
C LYS A 134 -12.44 12.40 -1.40
N LEU A 135 -12.53 11.12 -1.04
CA LEU A 135 -13.64 10.25 -1.47
C LEU A 135 -14.92 10.49 -0.67
N LEU A 136 -14.83 11.13 0.50
CA LEU A 136 -16.00 11.51 1.28
C LEU A 136 -16.79 12.59 0.53
N SER A 137 -18.08 12.33 0.34
CA SER A 137 -18.99 13.30 -0.27
C SER A 137 -20.15 13.52 0.69
N ALA A 138 -20.13 14.66 1.37
CA ALA A 138 -21.16 15.08 2.32
C ALA A 138 -21.54 16.55 2.08
N SER A 139 -22.77 16.91 2.43
CA SER A 139 -23.30 18.27 2.32
C SER A 139 -23.94 18.66 3.67
N PRO A 140 -23.13 18.97 4.70
CA PRO A 140 -23.65 19.26 6.03
C PRO A 140 -24.48 20.55 6.04
N GLN A 141 -25.69 20.48 6.60
CA GLN A 141 -26.69 21.55 6.59
C GLN A 141 -26.67 22.42 7.85
N ASN A 142 -26.13 21.91 8.96
CA ASN A 142 -26.06 22.63 10.24
C ASN A 142 -24.67 22.50 10.89
N GLU A 143 -24.45 23.21 12.00
CA GLU A 143 -23.16 23.23 12.71
C GLU A 143 -22.80 21.86 13.29
N ALA A 144 -23.76 21.13 13.86
CA ALA A 144 -23.52 19.80 14.42
C ALA A 144 -23.05 18.79 13.35
N GLU A 145 -23.65 18.82 12.17
CA GLU A 145 -23.23 18.02 11.01
C GLU A 145 -21.82 18.41 10.52
N ARG A 146 -21.50 19.72 10.51
CA ARG A 146 -20.17 20.20 10.13
C ARG A 146 -19.10 19.72 11.10
N THR A 147 -19.34 19.88 12.40
CA THR A 147 -18.44 19.44 13.47
C THR A 147 -18.19 17.94 13.41
N SER A 148 -19.25 17.15 13.27
CA SER A 148 -19.14 15.68 13.18
C SER A 148 -18.37 15.26 11.92
N PHE A 149 -18.62 15.92 10.79
CA PHE A 149 -17.88 15.66 9.55
C PHE A 149 -16.40 16.03 9.66
N ASP A 150 -16.06 17.12 10.35
CA ASP A 150 -14.67 17.51 10.58
C ASP A 150 -13.95 16.59 11.57
N HIS A 151 -14.65 16.07 12.59
CA HIS A 151 -14.13 15.01 13.46
C HIS A 151 -13.84 13.73 12.67
N LEU A 152 -14.74 13.29 11.79
CA LEU A 152 -14.49 12.13 10.91
C LEU A 152 -13.25 12.34 10.01
N LYS A 153 -13.11 13.51 9.38
CA LYS A 153 -11.91 13.80 8.58
C LYS A 153 -10.64 13.79 9.43
N ARG A 154 -10.71 14.32 10.65
CA ARG A 154 -9.59 14.32 11.59
C ARG A 154 -9.20 12.89 11.96
N TYR A 155 -10.19 12.03 12.22
CA TYR A 155 -9.99 10.63 12.55
C TYR A 155 -9.29 9.89 11.40
N ILE A 156 -9.81 10.01 10.17
CA ILE A 156 -9.19 9.36 9.00
C ILE A 156 -7.74 9.85 8.80
N LYS A 157 -7.45 11.13 9.10
CA LYS A 157 -6.10 11.69 8.99
C LYS A 157 -5.13 11.18 10.07
N SER A 158 -5.61 10.73 11.23
CA SER A 158 -4.77 10.15 12.27
C SER A 158 -4.50 8.65 12.08
N LEU A 159 -5.21 7.98 11.17
CA LEU A 159 -5.03 6.54 10.94
C LEU A 159 -3.66 6.23 10.30
N GLY A 160 -2.97 5.24 10.88
CA GLY A 160 -1.86 4.57 10.22
C GLY A 160 -2.31 3.69 9.05
N GLU A 161 -1.38 3.19 8.25
CA GLU A 161 -1.68 2.45 7.00
C GLU A 161 -2.62 1.24 7.22
N VAL A 162 -2.38 0.45 8.27
CA VAL A 162 -3.18 -0.74 8.60
C VAL A 162 -4.62 -0.35 8.96
N ALA A 163 -4.77 0.61 9.87
CA ALA A 163 -6.09 1.08 10.31
C ALA A 163 -6.86 1.79 9.19
N LEU A 164 -6.17 2.51 8.30
CA LEU A 164 -6.77 3.15 7.14
C LEU A 164 -7.34 2.13 6.14
N LYS A 165 -6.60 1.04 5.87
CA LYS A 165 -7.09 -0.06 5.03
C LYS A 165 -8.30 -0.73 5.67
N ALA A 166 -8.26 -0.96 6.98
CA ALA A 166 -9.40 -1.51 7.73
C ALA A 166 -10.62 -0.59 7.69
N PHE A 167 -10.44 0.73 7.85
CA PHE A 167 -11.52 1.71 7.66
C PHE A 167 -12.11 1.63 6.25
N LEU A 168 -11.27 1.59 5.22
CA LEU A 168 -11.74 1.52 3.84
C LEU A 168 -12.45 0.20 3.55
N GLN A 169 -11.99 -0.91 4.12
CA GLN A 169 -12.62 -2.22 4.00
C GLN A 169 -13.96 -2.25 4.71
N PHE A 170 -14.04 -1.77 5.95
CA PHE A 170 -15.29 -1.62 6.70
C PHE A 170 -16.30 -0.77 5.92
N LYS A 171 -15.83 0.32 5.31
CA LYS A 171 -16.70 1.21 4.56
C LYS A 171 -16.99 0.77 3.15
N THR A 172 -16.16 0.01 2.45
CA THR A 172 -16.37 -0.23 1.01
C THR A 172 -16.30 -1.69 0.61
N GLY A 173 -16.05 -2.59 1.55
CA GLY A 173 -15.71 -3.99 1.31
C GLY A 173 -14.33 -4.20 0.69
N SER A 174 -13.54 -3.14 0.50
CA SER A 174 -12.25 -3.16 -0.20
C SER A 174 -11.18 -2.44 0.60
N ASP A 175 -10.00 -3.03 0.69
CA ASP A 175 -8.81 -2.43 1.32
C ASP A 175 -8.05 -1.47 0.37
N VAL A 176 -8.50 -1.35 -0.88
CA VAL A 176 -7.97 -0.45 -1.92
C VAL A 176 -9.04 0.51 -2.43
N ILE A 177 -8.64 1.59 -3.10
CA ILE A 177 -9.57 2.55 -3.70
C ILE A 177 -10.24 1.95 -4.94
N ALA A 178 -11.36 1.26 -4.73
CA ALA A 178 -12.18 0.69 -5.80
C ALA A 178 -13.41 1.54 -6.16
N VAL A 179 -13.74 2.53 -5.32
CA VAL A 179 -14.92 3.39 -5.43
C VAL A 179 -14.57 4.82 -5.83
N THR A 180 -15.50 5.52 -6.47
CA THR A 180 -15.35 6.94 -6.87
C THR A 180 -15.81 7.90 -5.79
N LYS A 181 -16.76 7.48 -4.93
CA LYS A 181 -17.28 8.23 -3.79
C LYS A 181 -17.69 7.27 -2.69
N ILE A 182 -17.54 7.72 -1.45
CA ILE A 182 -18.18 7.14 -0.27
C ILE A 182 -19.42 8.02 -0.01
N ALA A 183 -20.58 7.62 -0.55
CA ALA A 183 -21.84 8.40 -0.53
C ALA A 183 -23.09 7.56 -0.87
N ARG A 184 -24.29 8.09 -0.53
CA ARG A 184 -25.59 7.53 -0.94
C ARG A 184 -25.74 7.55 -2.46
N THR A 185 -25.99 6.38 -3.05
CA THR A 185 -27.14 6.17 -3.95
C THR A 185 -27.38 4.70 -4.32
N CYS A 186 -26.38 3.80 -4.32
CA CYS A 186 -26.59 2.35 -4.42
C CYS A 186 -25.45 1.53 -3.76
N GLY A 187 -24.69 2.14 -2.85
CA GLY A 187 -23.45 1.60 -2.28
C GLY A 187 -23.12 2.24 -0.91
N PRO A 188 -21.92 2.01 -0.36
CA PRO A 188 -21.65 2.12 1.06
C PRO A 188 -21.96 3.47 1.67
N VAL A 189 -22.93 3.46 2.58
CA VAL A 189 -23.35 4.61 3.36
C VAL A 189 -22.58 4.59 4.68
N LEU A 190 -21.92 5.70 4.99
CA LEU A 190 -21.39 5.96 6.32
C LEU A 190 -22.34 6.93 7.01
N GLU A 191 -23.15 6.41 7.93
CA GLU A 191 -23.93 7.23 8.86
C GLU A 191 -23.04 7.62 10.03
N VAL A 192 -22.99 8.93 10.31
CA VAL A 192 -22.20 9.51 11.40
C VAL A 192 -23.20 10.28 12.28
N PRO A 193 -23.39 9.89 13.55
CA PRO A 193 -24.18 10.67 14.49
C PRO A 193 -23.75 12.13 14.53
N THR A 194 -24.71 13.04 14.66
CA THR A 194 -24.46 14.48 14.83
C THR A 194 -24.29 14.87 16.30
N THR A 195 -24.35 13.89 17.19
CA THR A 195 -24.38 14.06 18.65
C THR A 195 -23.00 14.08 19.29
N TYR A 196 -21.94 13.81 18.53
CA TYR A 196 -20.58 13.82 19.07
C TYR A 196 -20.23 15.18 19.66
N GLN A 197 -19.96 15.20 20.95
CA GLN A 197 -19.55 16.40 21.67
C GLN A 197 -18.04 16.65 21.54
N SER A 198 -17.28 15.63 21.15
CA SER A 198 -15.84 15.73 20.97
C SER A 198 -15.29 14.78 19.91
N TYR A 199 -14.08 15.09 19.45
CA TYR A 199 -13.31 14.20 18.58
C TYR A 199 -13.02 12.83 19.22
N ASN A 200 -12.75 12.80 20.53
CA ASN A 200 -12.38 11.57 21.23
C ASN A 200 -13.55 10.57 21.23
N GLU A 201 -14.77 11.04 21.46
CA GLU A 201 -15.99 10.22 21.42
C GLU A 201 -16.16 9.53 20.06
N LEU A 202 -16.01 10.29 18.95
CA LEU A 202 -16.04 9.72 17.60
C LEU A 202 -14.90 8.73 17.39
N SER A 203 -13.68 9.08 17.81
CA SER A 203 -12.50 8.25 17.61
C SER A 203 -12.63 6.89 18.28
N GLU A 204 -13.08 6.86 19.54
CA GLU A 204 -13.29 5.63 20.30
C GLU A 204 -14.38 4.75 19.68
N GLU A 205 -15.49 5.34 19.25
CA GLU A 205 -16.56 4.57 18.58
C GLU A 205 -16.06 3.93 17.28
N PHE A 206 -15.39 4.71 16.41
CA PHE A 206 -14.87 4.19 15.15
C PHE A 206 -13.76 3.15 15.35
N GLU A 207 -12.91 3.30 16.37
CA GLU A 207 -11.91 2.30 16.71
C GLU A 207 -12.57 0.97 17.13
N ASN A 208 -13.63 1.02 17.92
CA ASN A 208 -14.41 -0.16 18.32
C ASN A 208 -15.10 -0.83 17.12
N LEU A 209 -15.72 -0.03 16.24
CA LEU A 209 -16.41 -0.53 15.03
C LEU A 209 -15.45 -1.23 14.06
N ILE A 210 -14.27 -0.65 13.85
CA ILE A 210 -13.26 -1.21 12.94
C ILE A 210 -12.58 -2.43 13.55
N SER A 211 -12.39 -2.46 14.87
CA SER A 211 -11.74 -3.58 15.55
C SER A 211 -12.65 -4.82 15.62
N ASN A 212 -13.97 -4.64 15.64
CA ASN A 212 -14.93 -5.74 15.67
C ASN A 212 -15.25 -6.28 14.26
N LYS A 213 -14.37 -7.14 13.74
CA LYS A 213 -14.51 -7.74 12.39
C LYS A 213 -15.74 -8.65 12.22
N GLU A 214 -16.29 -9.20 13.30
CA GLU A 214 -17.50 -10.04 13.24
C GLU A 214 -18.75 -9.20 12.90
N ALA A 215 -18.74 -7.92 13.24
CA ALA A 215 -19.81 -6.97 12.90
C ALA A 215 -19.76 -6.47 11.45
N TRP A 216 -18.75 -6.87 10.66
CA TRP A 216 -18.59 -6.45 9.26
C TRP A 216 -19.49 -7.22 8.29
N SER A 217 -20.36 -8.11 8.78
CA SER A 217 -21.34 -8.82 7.97
C SER A 217 -22.35 -7.83 7.37
N LEU A 218 -22.14 -7.47 6.09
CA LEU A 218 -23.14 -6.79 5.29
C LEU A 218 -24.23 -7.81 4.94
N THR A 219 -25.32 -7.85 5.70
CA THR A 219 -26.53 -8.54 5.28
C THR A 219 -27.11 -7.81 4.06
N MET A 220 -27.24 -8.52 2.94
CA MET A 220 -28.06 -8.05 1.83
C MET A 220 -29.51 -8.07 2.31
N VAL A 221 -30.12 -6.88 2.41
CA VAL A 221 -31.57 -6.70 2.58
C VAL A 221 -32.17 -6.37 1.23
#